data_AF-A0A935UXN4-F1
#
_entry.id   AF-A0A935UXN4-F1
#
_cell.length_a   1.000
_cell.length_b   1.000
_cell.length_c   1.000
_cell.angle_alpha   90.00
_cell.angle_beta   90.00
_cell.angle_gamma   90.00
#
_symmetry.space_group_name_H-M   'P 1'
#
loop_
_entity.id
_entity.type
_entity.pdbx_description
1 polymer ?
#
loop_
_entity_poly.entity_id
_entity_poly.type
_entity_poly.pdbx_seq_one_letter_code
_entity_poly.pdbx_strand_id
1 'polypeptide(L)'
;MFLPMKLQGFGLSLPPRHGPETWTAEDLAGWVRPPPPPSFAPDTPAGRRAYAAMLRALEDPFQGCRSRPVMPPEQGTDELEIAAAAAAIADAGVSADEIGFVLQHSSGDRHLVPKNVFAAHRALGLRRECLVSNIDTENASFLTQLQLAAGLFMTGLGPAGLLIVSSQRAAMLPKASPFSALVGDGAVAVVVRADSSAGVVASVTRTEGAAHLDYVVSAETDPWWRSGPIGLRVLNPAGMARHLLQNADLLIEACAETLDRAVWSPTEVELFVSHQPTGWMQEVVREGLGLDAAVTIDTFTDHGSLGACNLPLALALARRSGQAKDGARALLTAGGAANTWGAIALRL
;
A
#
# COMPACT_ATOMS: atom_id res chain seq x y z
N MET A 1 3.61 19.72 -12.45
CA MET A 1 2.29 19.73 -13.11
C MET A 1 1.27 19.51 -12.03
N PHE A 2 0.42 20.49 -11.75
CA PHE A 2 -0.66 20.36 -10.77
C PHE A 2 -1.82 19.59 -11.40
N LEU A 3 -2.28 18.55 -10.72
CA LEU A 3 -3.34 17.65 -11.14
C LEU A 3 -4.53 17.81 -10.19
N PRO A 4 -5.55 18.59 -10.57
CA PRO A 4 -6.63 19.03 -9.69
C PRO A 4 -7.57 17.87 -9.33
N MET A 5 -7.55 17.46 -8.05
CA MET A 5 -8.34 16.34 -7.55
C MET A 5 -8.39 16.33 -6.02
N LYS A 6 -9.58 16.27 -5.42
CA LYS A 6 -9.75 16.10 -3.97
C LYS A 6 -10.01 14.62 -3.62
N LEU A 7 -9.47 14.17 -2.48
CA LEU A 7 -9.88 12.92 -1.84
C LEU A 7 -11.10 13.19 -0.97
N GLN A 8 -12.28 12.83 -1.46
CA GLN A 8 -13.55 13.29 -0.89
C GLN A 8 -14.13 12.33 0.16
N GLY A 9 -14.08 11.03 -0.08
CA GLY A 9 -14.64 10.03 0.84
C GLY A 9 -13.74 8.82 1.01
N PHE A 10 -13.75 8.24 2.21
CA PHE A 10 -12.95 7.07 2.56
C PHE A 10 -13.83 5.97 3.12
N GLY A 11 -13.59 4.74 2.67
CA GLY A 11 -14.26 3.56 3.20
C GLY A 11 -13.25 2.45 3.46
N LEU A 12 -13.46 1.72 4.54
CA LEU A 12 -12.56 0.63 4.97
C LEU A 12 -13.39 -0.59 5.30
N SER A 13 -12.90 -1.74 4.88
CA SER A 13 -13.43 -3.04 5.25
C SER A 13 -12.28 -3.89 5.74
N LEU A 14 -12.21 -4.08 7.05
CA LEU A 14 -11.17 -4.86 7.71
C LEU A 14 -11.80 -6.10 8.35
N PRO A 15 -11.29 -7.31 8.08
CA PRO A 15 -11.77 -8.53 8.72
C PRO A 15 -11.37 -8.57 10.21
N PRO A 16 -11.80 -9.60 10.97
CA PRO A 16 -11.46 -9.75 12.39
C PRO A 16 -9.96 -9.69 12.65
N ARG A 17 -9.61 -9.17 13.83
CA ARG A 17 -8.20 -9.03 14.25
C ARG A 17 -7.70 -10.28 14.95
N HIS A 18 -6.44 -10.60 14.67
CA HIS A 18 -5.68 -11.67 15.29
C HIS A 18 -4.42 -11.09 15.91
N GLY A 19 -4.15 -11.40 17.18
CA GLY A 19 -2.95 -11.00 17.90
C GLY A 19 -2.01 -12.18 18.19
N PRO A 20 -0.88 -11.91 18.86
CA PRO A 20 0.17 -12.87 19.20
C PRO A 20 -0.31 -14.21 19.78
N GLU A 21 -1.48 -14.22 20.43
CA GLU A 21 -2.13 -15.42 20.97
C GLU A 21 -2.48 -16.49 19.93
N THR A 22 -2.47 -16.16 18.63
CA THR A 22 -2.80 -17.10 17.55
C THR A 22 -1.63 -17.97 17.07
N TRP A 23 -0.44 -17.74 17.65
CA TRP A 23 0.80 -18.46 17.35
C TRP A 23 1.24 -19.33 18.54
N THR A 24 1.65 -20.56 18.24
CA THR A 24 2.14 -21.51 19.24
C THR A 24 3.64 -21.32 19.48
N ALA A 25 4.17 -21.86 20.59
CA ALA A 25 5.61 -21.88 20.82
C ALA A 25 6.40 -22.61 19.72
N GLU A 26 5.79 -23.61 19.07
CA GLU A 26 6.38 -24.34 17.95
C GLU A 26 6.48 -23.46 16.69
N ASP A 27 5.43 -22.71 16.37
CA ASP A 27 5.46 -21.72 15.28
C ASP A 27 6.61 -20.73 15.48
N LEU A 28 6.72 -20.18 16.70
CA LEU A 28 7.71 -19.16 17.05
C LEU A 28 9.14 -19.72 17.08
N ALA A 29 9.35 -20.97 17.52
CA ALA A 29 10.67 -21.59 17.52
C ALA A 29 11.29 -21.66 16.11
N GLY A 30 10.46 -21.74 15.06
CA GLY A 30 10.89 -21.70 13.67
C GLY A 30 11.35 -20.30 13.19
N TRP A 31 10.91 -19.23 13.86
CA TRP A 31 11.21 -17.85 13.48
C TRP A 31 12.56 -17.36 14.00
N VAL A 32 13.08 -17.96 15.08
CA VAL A 32 14.30 -17.53 15.77
C VAL A 32 15.54 -17.95 14.98
N ARG A 33 15.79 -17.27 13.87
CA ARG A 33 17.09 -17.22 13.22
C ARG A 33 17.31 -15.80 12.73
N PRO A 34 18.22 -15.02 13.35
CA PRO A 34 18.63 -13.78 12.72
C PRO A 34 19.13 -14.13 11.31
N PRO A 35 18.71 -13.39 10.27
CA PRO A 35 19.24 -13.62 8.94
C PRO A 35 20.77 -13.53 9.02
N PRO A 36 21.51 -14.35 8.26
CA PRO A 36 22.95 -14.18 8.17
C PRO A 36 23.21 -12.71 7.79
N PRO A 37 24.24 -12.06 8.38
CA PRO A 37 24.58 -10.69 8.03
C PRO A 37 24.69 -10.61 6.51
N PRO A 38 24.10 -9.57 5.89
CA PRO A 38 24.08 -9.48 4.45
C PRO A 38 25.53 -9.58 3.94
N SER A 39 25.72 -10.24 2.80
CA SER A 39 27.03 -10.35 2.14
C SER A 39 27.60 -8.99 1.70
N PHE A 40 26.85 -7.91 1.94
CA PHE A 40 27.22 -6.52 1.70
C PHE A 40 26.69 -5.66 2.86
N ALA A 41 27.57 -4.86 3.48
CA ALA A 41 27.16 -3.90 4.50
C ALA A 41 26.65 -2.62 3.81
N PRO A 42 25.52 -2.03 4.23
CA PRO A 42 25.02 -0.79 3.65
C PRO A 42 26.02 0.36 3.87
N ASP A 43 26.38 1.03 2.79
CA ASP A 43 27.36 2.12 2.72
C ASP A 43 26.71 3.51 2.71
N THR A 44 25.41 3.59 2.47
CA THR A 44 24.62 4.82 2.56
C THR A 44 24.17 5.12 4.00
N PRO A 45 23.96 6.41 4.37
CA PRO A 45 23.36 6.76 5.66
C PRO A 45 21.98 6.14 5.88
N ALA A 46 21.12 6.09 4.86
CA ALA A 46 19.79 5.51 5.01
C ALA A 46 19.82 3.98 5.10
N GLY A 47 20.66 3.32 4.30
CA GLY A 47 20.88 1.88 4.41
C GLY A 47 21.40 1.48 5.80
N ARG A 48 22.30 2.27 6.41
CA ARG A 48 22.73 2.05 7.80
C ARG A 48 21.59 2.20 8.81
N ARG A 49 20.73 3.22 8.67
CA ARG A 49 19.54 3.40 9.51
C ARG A 49 18.56 2.24 9.35
N ALA A 50 18.27 1.83 8.10
CA ALA A 50 17.40 0.71 7.78
C ALA A 50 17.91 -0.59 8.40
N TYR A 51 19.21 -0.88 8.24
CA TYR A 51 19.81 -2.09 8.81
C TYR A 51 19.79 -2.09 10.33
N ALA A 52 20.12 -0.96 10.98
CA ALA A 52 20.04 -0.85 12.44
C ALA A 52 18.61 -1.00 12.96
N ALA A 53 17.62 -0.44 12.27
CA ALA A 53 16.22 -0.57 12.62
C ALA A 53 15.69 -1.99 12.44
N MET A 54 16.10 -2.67 11.35
CA MET A 54 15.80 -4.08 11.12
C MET A 54 16.36 -4.96 12.24
N LEU A 55 17.62 -4.76 12.66
CA LEU A 55 18.22 -5.53 13.74
C LEU A 55 17.46 -5.37 15.06
N ARG A 56 17.05 -4.14 15.42
CA ARG A 56 16.21 -3.90 16.60
C ARG A 56 14.85 -4.57 16.48
N ALA A 57 14.22 -4.51 15.31
CA ALA A 57 12.92 -5.10 15.09
C ALA A 57 12.94 -6.63 15.25
N LEU A 58 14.05 -7.29 14.91
CA LEU A 58 14.23 -8.74 15.07
C LEU A 58 14.34 -9.20 16.54
N GLU A 59 14.47 -8.28 17.50
CA GLU A 59 14.42 -8.61 18.94
C GLU A 59 12.99 -9.02 19.38
N ASP A 60 11.97 -8.58 18.66
CA ASP A 60 10.58 -8.98 18.82
C ASP A 60 10.16 -9.90 17.66
N PRO A 61 9.70 -11.15 17.91
CA PRO A 61 9.21 -12.03 16.83
C PRO A 61 8.08 -11.42 15.99
N PHE A 62 7.32 -10.47 16.55
CA PHE A 62 6.23 -9.77 15.85
C PHE A 62 6.66 -8.41 15.29
N GLN A 63 7.92 -7.99 15.48
CA GLN A 63 8.48 -6.73 14.98
C GLN A 63 7.63 -5.49 15.27
N GLY A 64 6.95 -5.45 16.43
CA GLY A 64 6.04 -4.40 16.85
C GLY A 64 4.58 -4.56 16.41
N CYS A 65 4.26 -5.57 15.58
CA CYS A 65 2.88 -5.88 15.19
C CYS A 65 2.11 -6.47 16.39
N ARG A 66 1.16 -5.72 16.94
CA ARG A 66 0.32 -6.15 18.07
C ARG A 66 -0.93 -6.89 17.62
N SER A 67 -1.43 -6.58 16.44
CA SER A 67 -2.54 -7.31 15.83
C SER A 67 -2.57 -7.07 14.33
N ARG A 68 -3.17 -8.01 13.61
CA ARG A 68 -3.45 -7.86 12.18
C ARG A 68 -4.86 -8.36 11.83
N PRO A 69 -5.56 -7.69 10.91
CA PRO A 69 -6.78 -8.23 10.34
C PRO A 69 -6.45 -9.46 9.46
N VAL A 70 -7.23 -10.54 9.60
CA VAL A 70 -7.07 -11.78 8.83
C VAL A 70 -8.41 -12.21 8.28
N MET A 71 -8.47 -12.42 6.97
CA MET A 71 -9.72 -12.82 6.34
C MET A 71 -10.04 -14.29 6.64
N PRO A 72 -11.29 -14.62 7.05
CA PRO A 72 -11.73 -16.01 7.16
C PRO A 72 -11.68 -16.74 5.80
N PRO A 73 -11.42 -18.06 5.76
CA PRO A 73 -11.30 -18.81 4.51
C PRO A 73 -12.52 -18.72 3.58
N GLU A 74 -13.72 -18.58 4.15
CA GLU A 74 -14.98 -18.49 3.43
C GLU A 74 -15.28 -17.12 2.83
N GLN A 75 -14.60 -16.07 3.31
CA GLN A 75 -14.82 -14.68 2.86
C GLN A 75 -13.99 -14.37 1.62
N GLY A 76 -14.58 -13.63 0.68
CA GLY A 76 -13.90 -13.20 -0.55
C GLY A 76 -13.36 -11.78 -0.44
N THR A 77 -12.23 -11.53 -1.10
CA THR A 77 -11.65 -10.18 -1.21
C THR A 77 -12.62 -9.20 -1.87
N ASP A 78 -13.45 -9.68 -2.80
CA ASP A 78 -14.51 -8.91 -3.46
C ASP A 78 -15.54 -8.36 -2.48
N GLU A 79 -15.91 -9.13 -1.45
CA GLU A 79 -16.84 -8.68 -0.41
C GLU A 79 -16.27 -7.50 0.38
N LEU A 80 -14.97 -7.55 0.71
CA LEU A 80 -14.29 -6.45 1.41
C LEU A 80 -14.19 -5.21 0.52
N GLU A 81 -13.85 -5.39 -0.76
CA GLU A 81 -13.75 -4.31 -1.74
C GLU A 81 -15.08 -3.60 -1.95
N ILE A 82 -16.17 -4.36 -2.13
CA ILE A 82 -17.53 -3.82 -2.28
C ILE A 82 -17.94 -3.04 -1.03
N ALA A 83 -17.69 -3.59 0.16
CA ALA A 83 -18.03 -2.94 1.42
C ALA A 83 -17.25 -1.63 1.62
N ALA A 84 -15.94 -1.64 1.35
CA ALA A 84 -15.10 -0.44 1.42
C ALA A 84 -15.56 0.62 0.41
N ALA A 85 -15.84 0.21 -0.82
CA ALA A 85 -16.34 1.11 -1.87
C ALA A 85 -17.68 1.76 -1.51
N ALA A 86 -18.65 0.98 -1.04
CA ALA A 86 -19.95 1.48 -0.62
C ALA A 86 -19.80 2.51 0.53
N ALA A 87 -18.94 2.21 1.51
CA ALA A 87 -18.64 3.12 2.60
C ALA A 87 -17.97 4.42 2.12
N ALA A 88 -17.05 4.35 1.14
CA ALA A 88 -16.39 5.52 0.58
C ALA A 88 -17.35 6.43 -0.20
N ILE A 89 -18.27 5.83 -0.97
CA ILE A 89 -19.34 6.56 -1.69
C ILE A 89 -20.26 7.25 -0.69
N ALA A 90 -20.66 6.56 0.37
CA ALA A 90 -21.49 7.12 1.42
C ALA A 90 -20.79 8.27 2.17
N ASP A 91 -19.52 8.10 2.56
CA ASP A 91 -18.72 9.14 3.23
C ASP A 91 -18.48 10.36 2.34
N ALA A 92 -18.36 10.16 1.02
CA ALA A 92 -18.24 11.25 0.06
C ALA A 92 -19.56 12.02 -0.14
N GLY A 93 -20.71 11.39 0.14
CA GLY A 93 -22.04 11.97 -0.13
C GLY A 93 -22.34 12.13 -1.61
N VAL A 94 -21.77 11.28 -2.47
CA VAL A 94 -21.99 11.30 -3.94
C VAL A 94 -22.91 10.17 -4.38
N SER A 95 -23.61 10.35 -5.51
CA SER A 95 -24.35 9.26 -6.12
C SER A 95 -23.43 8.29 -6.85
N ALA A 96 -23.79 7.00 -6.89
CA ALA A 96 -23.15 6.00 -7.76
C ALA A 96 -23.13 6.43 -9.24
N ASP A 97 -24.12 7.22 -9.68
CA ASP A 97 -24.20 7.76 -11.04
C ASP A 97 -23.12 8.81 -11.36
N GLU A 98 -22.51 9.43 -10.34
CA GLU A 98 -21.43 10.41 -10.52
C GLU A 98 -20.06 9.74 -10.70
N ILE A 99 -19.93 8.46 -10.33
CA ILE A 99 -18.69 7.69 -10.47
C ILE A 99 -18.53 7.29 -11.94
N GLY A 100 -17.63 7.98 -12.65
CA GLY A 100 -17.38 7.69 -14.06
C GLY A 100 -16.22 6.72 -14.30
N PHE A 101 -15.41 6.42 -13.28
CA PHE A 101 -14.43 5.34 -13.34
C PHE A 101 -14.16 4.68 -11.99
N VAL A 102 -13.72 3.41 -12.03
CA VAL A 102 -13.17 2.65 -10.91
C VAL A 102 -11.79 2.10 -11.29
N LEU A 103 -10.79 2.41 -10.47
CA LEU A 103 -9.46 1.82 -10.56
C LEU A 103 -9.23 0.93 -9.36
N GLN A 104 -9.01 -0.36 -9.60
CA GLN A 104 -8.86 -1.35 -8.54
C GLN A 104 -7.49 -2.01 -8.56
N HIS A 105 -6.91 -2.22 -7.39
CA HIS A 105 -5.82 -3.17 -7.17
C HIS A 105 -6.30 -4.22 -6.18
N SER A 106 -6.07 -5.48 -6.51
CA SER A 106 -6.42 -6.62 -5.66
C SER A 106 -5.26 -7.59 -5.59
N SER A 107 -4.88 -7.96 -4.37
CA SER A 107 -4.02 -9.12 -4.16
C SER A 107 -4.85 -10.24 -3.57
N GLY A 108 -4.83 -11.40 -4.23
CA GLY A 108 -5.65 -12.56 -3.85
C GLY A 108 -7.06 -12.56 -4.47
N ASP A 109 -7.21 -12.15 -5.74
CA ASP A 109 -8.47 -12.39 -6.44
C ASP A 109 -8.84 -13.88 -6.45
N ARG A 110 -10.11 -14.21 -6.17
CA ARG A 110 -10.63 -15.59 -6.30
C ARG A 110 -10.60 -16.08 -7.74
N HIS A 111 -10.72 -15.16 -8.69
CA HIS A 111 -10.75 -15.43 -10.11
C HIS A 111 -9.63 -14.67 -10.81
N LEU A 112 -8.90 -15.35 -11.71
CA LEU A 112 -7.94 -14.67 -12.58
C LEU A 112 -8.66 -13.78 -13.59
N VAL A 113 -9.79 -14.27 -14.10
CA VAL A 113 -10.72 -13.55 -14.98
C VAL A 113 -12.15 -14.05 -14.67
N PRO A 114 -13.14 -13.17 -14.50
CA PRO A 114 -13.03 -11.71 -14.41
C PRO A 114 -12.39 -11.26 -13.09
N LYS A 115 -11.82 -10.05 -13.06
CA LYS A 115 -11.34 -9.40 -11.83
C LYS A 115 -12.50 -8.95 -10.93
N ASN A 116 -12.27 -8.79 -9.64
CA ASN A 116 -13.31 -8.41 -8.68
C ASN A 116 -13.95 -7.04 -8.98
N VAL A 117 -13.26 -6.14 -9.69
CA VAL A 117 -13.79 -4.82 -10.07
C VAL A 117 -15.10 -4.89 -10.86
N PHE A 118 -15.35 -5.97 -11.60
CA PHE A 118 -16.62 -6.19 -12.30
C PHE A 118 -17.75 -6.58 -11.32
N ALA A 119 -17.44 -7.29 -10.24
CA ALA A 119 -18.38 -7.54 -9.16
C ALA A 119 -18.72 -6.24 -8.41
N ALA A 120 -17.71 -5.38 -8.16
CA ALA A 120 -17.90 -4.06 -7.58
C ALA A 120 -18.80 -3.17 -8.45
N HIS A 121 -18.58 -3.13 -9.77
CA HIS A 121 -19.44 -2.40 -10.71
C HIS A 121 -20.91 -2.80 -10.57
N ARG A 122 -21.20 -4.11 -10.59
CA ARG A 122 -22.55 -4.65 -10.44
C ARG A 122 -23.15 -4.34 -9.06
N ALA A 123 -22.40 -4.61 -7.99
CA ALA A 123 -22.90 -4.54 -6.62
C ALA A 123 -23.20 -3.09 -6.17
N LEU A 124 -22.40 -2.14 -6.64
CA LEU A 124 -22.56 -0.72 -6.35
C LEU A 124 -23.59 -0.04 -7.27
N GLY A 125 -24.14 -0.77 -8.25
CA GLY A 125 -25.11 -0.23 -9.21
C GLY A 125 -24.51 0.85 -10.12
N LEU A 126 -23.23 0.75 -10.45
CA LEU A 126 -22.57 1.74 -11.29
C LEU A 126 -23.16 1.73 -12.71
N ARG A 127 -23.24 2.91 -13.30
CA ARG A 127 -23.72 3.11 -14.68
C ARG A 127 -22.88 2.33 -15.70
N ARG A 128 -23.48 1.96 -16.82
CA ARG A 128 -22.82 1.21 -17.91
C ARG A 128 -21.61 1.96 -18.48
N GLU A 129 -21.64 3.28 -18.47
CA GLU A 129 -20.57 4.15 -18.95
C GLU A 129 -19.42 4.30 -17.95
N CYS A 130 -19.58 3.81 -16.72
CA CYS A 130 -18.51 3.80 -15.74
C CYS A 130 -17.38 2.86 -16.19
N LEU A 131 -16.21 3.42 -16.46
CA LEU A 131 -15.02 2.65 -16.84
C LEU A 131 -14.48 1.91 -15.61
N VAL A 132 -14.29 0.59 -15.69
CA VAL A 132 -13.62 -0.17 -14.63
C VAL A 132 -12.34 -0.80 -15.13
N SER A 133 -11.26 -0.71 -14.35
CA SER A 133 -9.97 -1.32 -14.71
C SER A 133 -9.17 -1.75 -13.49
N ASN A 134 -8.40 -2.82 -13.66
CA ASN A 134 -7.42 -3.27 -12.68
C ASN A 134 -6.07 -2.59 -12.94
N ILE A 135 -5.48 -2.01 -11.89
CA ILE A 135 -4.19 -1.33 -11.91
C ILE A 135 -3.26 -2.06 -10.95
N ASP A 136 -2.12 -2.52 -11.44
CA ASP A 136 -1.18 -3.29 -10.64
C ASP A 136 0.24 -2.73 -10.74
N THR A 137 0.66 -2.08 -9.67
CA THR A 137 2.06 -1.74 -9.36
C THR A 137 2.38 -2.19 -7.94
N GLU A 138 1.81 -3.33 -7.53
CA GLU A 138 1.98 -3.92 -6.20
C GLU A 138 1.61 -2.92 -5.09
N ASN A 139 2.43 -2.83 -4.02
CA ASN A 139 2.20 -1.90 -2.92
C ASN A 139 2.18 -0.41 -3.33
N ALA A 140 2.63 -0.07 -4.55
CA ALA A 140 2.60 1.30 -5.07
C ALA A 140 1.28 1.61 -5.83
N SER A 141 0.36 0.65 -5.94
CA SER A 141 -0.84 0.78 -6.78
C SER A 141 -1.71 1.99 -6.44
N PHE A 142 -1.81 2.39 -5.17
CA PHE A 142 -2.56 3.60 -4.80
C PHE A 142 -1.94 4.88 -5.40
N LEU A 143 -0.60 4.99 -5.45
CA LEU A 143 0.06 6.13 -6.09
C LEU A 143 -0.23 6.16 -7.59
N THR A 144 -0.15 5.00 -8.26
CA THR A 144 -0.46 4.87 -9.68
C THR A 144 -1.94 5.19 -9.96
N GLN A 145 -2.84 4.74 -9.10
CA GLN A 145 -4.27 5.06 -9.18
C GLN A 145 -4.53 6.57 -9.10
N LEU A 146 -3.85 7.30 -8.20
CA LEU A 146 -3.98 8.76 -8.11
C LEU A 146 -3.52 9.47 -9.39
N GLN A 147 -2.39 9.05 -9.96
CA GLN A 147 -1.87 9.62 -11.21
C GLN A 147 -2.81 9.34 -12.40
N LEU A 148 -3.32 8.11 -12.50
CA LEU A 148 -4.25 7.71 -13.56
C LEU A 148 -5.60 8.42 -13.41
N ALA A 149 -6.13 8.52 -12.20
CA ALA A 149 -7.39 9.22 -11.92
C ALA A 149 -7.36 10.67 -12.42
N ALA A 150 -6.27 11.39 -12.16
CA ALA A 150 -6.08 12.73 -12.68
C ALA A 150 -6.11 12.78 -14.22
N GLY A 151 -5.48 11.80 -14.89
CA GLY A 151 -5.55 11.66 -16.35
C GLY A 151 -6.98 11.38 -16.85
N LEU A 152 -7.73 10.52 -16.15
CA LEU A 152 -9.11 10.17 -16.52
C LEU A 152 -10.09 11.33 -16.33
N PHE A 153 -9.87 12.22 -15.36
CA PHE A 153 -10.65 13.46 -15.27
C PHE A 153 -10.45 14.36 -16.49
N MET A 154 -9.22 14.42 -17.02
CA MET A 154 -8.91 15.21 -18.23
C MET A 154 -9.56 14.64 -19.51
N THR A 155 -9.94 13.36 -19.53
CA THR A 155 -10.66 12.75 -20.66
C THR A 155 -12.18 12.87 -20.55
N GLY A 156 -12.69 13.45 -19.47
CA GLY A 156 -14.13 13.70 -19.29
C GLY A 156 -14.92 12.50 -18.76
N LEU A 157 -14.27 11.53 -18.11
CA LEU A 157 -14.92 10.35 -17.49
C LEU A 157 -15.65 10.69 -16.17
N GLY A 158 -16.44 11.76 -16.15
CA GLY A 158 -17.25 12.18 -15.02
C GLY A 158 -16.53 13.01 -13.96
N PRO A 159 -17.27 13.56 -12.97
CA PRO A 159 -16.71 14.42 -11.94
C PRO A 159 -16.06 13.65 -10.80
N ALA A 160 -16.39 12.37 -10.59
CA ALA A 160 -15.88 11.54 -9.52
C ALA A 160 -15.39 10.18 -10.03
N GLY A 161 -14.43 9.61 -9.31
CA GLY A 161 -13.88 8.28 -9.53
C GLY A 161 -13.69 7.54 -8.21
N LEU A 162 -13.56 6.23 -8.28
CA LEU A 162 -13.40 5.36 -7.12
C LEU A 162 -12.08 4.59 -7.23
N LEU A 163 -11.23 4.73 -6.21
CA LEU A 163 -9.96 4.02 -6.10
C LEU A 163 -10.11 2.93 -5.06
N ILE A 164 -9.89 1.68 -5.43
CA ILE A 164 -10.01 0.52 -4.53
C ILE A 164 -8.66 -0.16 -4.45
N VAL A 165 -8.20 -0.45 -3.23
CA VAL A 165 -7.03 -1.29 -2.98
C VAL A 165 -7.39 -2.36 -1.96
N SER A 166 -6.94 -3.59 -2.18
CA SER A 166 -7.14 -4.68 -1.24
C SER A 166 -5.89 -5.54 -1.05
N SER A 167 -5.79 -6.14 0.15
CA SER A 167 -4.76 -7.10 0.54
C SER A 167 -5.43 -8.39 1.00
N GLN A 168 -5.19 -9.50 0.31
CA GLN A 168 -5.39 -10.85 0.83
C GLN A 168 -4.08 -11.61 0.67
N ARG A 169 -3.13 -11.35 1.56
CA ARG A 169 -1.78 -11.93 1.48
C ARG A 169 -1.50 -12.88 2.63
N ALA A 170 -2.27 -12.82 3.69
CA ALA A 170 -1.93 -13.58 4.88
C ALA A 170 -2.15 -15.08 4.71
N ALA A 171 -3.15 -15.47 3.92
CA ALA A 171 -3.36 -16.86 3.51
C ALA A 171 -2.27 -17.38 2.55
N MET A 172 -1.47 -16.50 1.93
CA MET A 172 -0.38 -16.88 1.02
C MET A 172 0.94 -17.17 1.74
N LEU A 173 0.99 -16.95 3.07
CA LEU A 173 2.18 -17.12 3.90
C LEU A 173 1.98 -18.27 4.89
N PRO A 174 2.87 -19.28 4.92
CA PRO A 174 2.80 -20.33 5.93
C PRO A 174 3.05 -19.76 7.33
N LYS A 175 2.37 -20.27 8.36
CA LYS A 175 2.56 -19.84 9.76
C LYS A 175 4.01 -19.95 10.24
N ALA A 176 4.78 -20.91 9.72
CA ALA A 176 6.20 -21.07 10.01
C ALA A 176 7.08 -19.93 9.47
N SER A 177 6.56 -19.08 8.60
CA SER A 177 7.26 -17.88 8.13
C SER A 177 7.10 -16.73 9.12
N PRO A 178 8.18 -16.06 9.55
CA PRO A 178 8.08 -14.90 10.44
C PRO A 178 7.27 -13.75 9.81
N PHE A 179 7.19 -13.66 8.47
CA PHE A 179 6.37 -12.68 7.78
C PHE A 179 4.86 -12.91 7.98
N SER A 180 4.42 -14.11 8.36
CA SER A 180 2.99 -14.43 8.55
C SER A 180 2.35 -13.63 9.70
N ALA A 181 3.15 -13.23 10.69
CA ALA A 181 2.73 -12.32 11.76
C ALA A 181 2.67 -10.84 11.35
N LEU A 182 3.32 -10.46 10.26
CA LEU A 182 3.53 -9.06 9.89
C LEU A 182 2.59 -8.57 8.80
N VAL A 183 1.93 -9.46 8.06
CA VAL A 183 1.12 -9.10 6.88
C VAL A 183 -0.35 -9.24 7.23
N GLY A 184 -1.19 -8.23 6.97
CA GLY A 184 -2.63 -8.26 7.20
C GLY A 184 -3.48 -8.30 5.92
N ASP A 185 -4.78 -8.51 6.10
CA ASP A 185 -5.78 -8.50 5.04
C ASP A 185 -6.80 -7.35 5.19
N GLY A 186 -7.39 -6.87 4.11
CA GLY A 186 -8.36 -5.78 4.16
C GLY A 186 -8.57 -5.09 2.82
N ALA A 187 -9.56 -4.20 2.76
CA ALA A 187 -9.78 -3.32 1.62
C ALA A 187 -10.00 -1.88 2.06
N VAL A 188 -9.51 -0.95 1.25
CA VAL A 188 -9.72 0.49 1.42
C VAL A 188 -10.15 1.06 0.08
N ALA A 189 -11.18 1.89 0.12
CA ALA A 189 -11.65 2.62 -1.04
C ALA A 189 -11.63 4.13 -0.78
N VAL A 190 -11.34 4.89 -1.82
CA VAL A 190 -11.31 6.34 -1.77
C VAL A 190 -12.06 6.90 -2.97
N VAL A 191 -13.05 7.74 -2.70
CA VAL A 191 -13.69 8.55 -3.74
C VAL A 191 -12.81 9.76 -4.00
N VAL A 192 -12.42 9.93 -5.25
CA VAL A 192 -11.72 11.11 -5.74
C VAL A 192 -12.66 11.96 -6.60
N ARG A 193 -12.55 13.27 -6.51
CA ARG A 193 -13.36 14.21 -7.31
C ARG A 193 -12.46 15.24 -7.97
N ALA A 194 -12.77 15.62 -9.21
CA ALA A 194 -12.11 16.75 -9.85
C ALA A 194 -12.32 18.02 -9.03
N ASP A 195 -11.23 18.66 -8.59
CA ASP A 195 -11.26 19.84 -7.72
C ASP A 195 -10.02 20.70 -7.96
N SER A 196 -10.20 21.99 -8.24
CA SER A 196 -9.10 22.91 -8.58
C SER A 196 -8.27 23.39 -7.38
N SER A 197 -8.71 23.15 -6.14
CA SER A 197 -8.08 23.64 -4.91
C SER A 197 -7.19 22.60 -4.22
N ALA A 198 -7.36 21.32 -4.55
CA ALA A 198 -6.63 20.19 -3.99
C ALA A 198 -6.05 19.30 -5.10
N GLY A 199 -5.13 18.41 -4.74
CA GLY A 199 -4.65 17.37 -5.65
C GLY A 199 -3.14 17.24 -5.75
N VAL A 200 -2.71 16.49 -6.77
CA VAL A 200 -1.31 16.10 -6.91
C VAL A 200 -0.51 17.29 -7.44
N VAL A 201 0.42 17.77 -6.63
CA VAL A 201 1.30 18.91 -6.94
C VAL A 201 2.50 18.45 -7.77
N ALA A 202 3.10 17.34 -7.34
CA ALA A 202 4.17 16.68 -8.06
C ALA A 202 4.13 15.17 -7.79
N SER A 203 4.68 14.41 -8.73
CA SER A 203 4.90 12.98 -8.53
C SER A 203 6.18 12.53 -9.21
N VAL A 204 6.78 11.50 -8.62
CA VAL A 204 7.93 10.77 -9.15
C VAL A 204 7.60 9.29 -9.05
N THR A 205 7.76 8.57 -10.15
CA THR A 205 7.61 7.12 -10.22
C THR A 205 8.78 6.56 -10.99
N ARG A 206 9.29 5.40 -10.55
CA ARG A 206 10.37 4.65 -11.19
C ARG A 206 10.00 3.18 -11.20
N THR A 207 10.53 2.46 -12.18
CA THR A 207 10.38 1.01 -12.31
C THR A 207 11.71 0.40 -12.71
N GLU A 208 12.17 -0.60 -11.99
CA GLU A 208 13.35 -1.39 -12.33
C GLU A 208 12.96 -2.84 -12.68
N GLY A 209 12.69 -3.09 -13.96
CA GLY A 209 12.27 -4.41 -14.43
C GLY A 209 13.32 -5.51 -14.28
N ALA A 210 14.60 -5.17 -14.02
CA ALA A 210 15.65 -6.16 -13.79
C ALA A 210 15.38 -7.03 -12.54
N ALA A 211 14.62 -6.52 -11.57
CA ALA A 211 14.30 -7.18 -10.30
C ALA A 211 12.96 -7.93 -10.30
N HIS A 212 12.34 -8.14 -11.46
CA HIS A 212 11.01 -8.77 -11.58
C HIS A 212 10.88 -10.19 -10.99
N LEU A 213 11.98 -10.85 -10.60
CA LEU A 213 11.99 -12.18 -9.96
C LEU A 213 12.44 -12.16 -8.50
N ASP A 214 12.70 -10.99 -7.93
CA ASP A 214 13.14 -10.85 -6.53
C ASP A 214 12.01 -11.21 -5.56
N TYR A 215 10.77 -10.90 -5.93
CA TYR A 215 9.55 -11.28 -5.22
C TYR A 215 8.50 -11.78 -6.21
N VAL A 216 8.04 -13.03 -6.06
CA VAL A 216 7.07 -13.61 -6.99
C VAL A 216 5.98 -14.35 -6.24
N VAL A 217 4.73 -14.00 -6.49
CA VAL A 217 3.58 -14.84 -6.11
C VAL A 217 3.26 -15.72 -7.30
N SER A 218 3.58 -17.01 -7.19
CA SER A 218 3.35 -17.98 -8.27
C SER A 218 3.04 -19.36 -7.73
N ALA A 219 2.56 -20.24 -8.60
CA ALA A 219 2.40 -21.64 -8.25
C ALA A 219 3.76 -22.33 -8.07
N GLU A 220 3.76 -23.52 -7.46
CA GLU A 220 4.99 -24.28 -7.20
C GLU A 220 5.73 -24.66 -8.49
N THR A 221 4.99 -24.93 -9.56
CA THR A 221 5.53 -25.36 -10.86
C THR A 221 4.98 -24.52 -12.00
N ASP A 222 5.78 -24.32 -13.03
CA ASP A 222 5.32 -23.70 -14.27
C ASP A 222 4.82 -24.75 -15.28
N PRO A 223 3.82 -24.39 -16.12
CA PRO A 223 3.03 -23.18 -16.02
C PRO A 223 2.00 -23.24 -14.88
N TRP A 224 1.62 -22.08 -14.33
CA TRP A 224 0.73 -22.00 -13.15
C TRP A 224 -0.57 -22.80 -13.30
N TRP A 225 -1.14 -22.91 -14.51
CA TRP A 225 -2.38 -23.66 -14.78
C TRP A 225 -2.23 -25.19 -14.75
N ARG A 226 -1.01 -25.71 -14.56
CA ARG A 226 -0.73 -27.14 -14.37
C ARG A 226 -0.27 -27.46 -12.94
N SER A 227 -0.25 -26.46 -12.07
CA SER A 227 0.32 -26.55 -10.73
C SER A 227 -0.76 -26.50 -9.64
N GLY A 228 -0.32 -26.79 -8.41
CA GLY A 228 -1.14 -26.73 -7.21
C GLY A 228 -1.35 -25.29 -6.70
N PRO A 229 -1.43 -25.10 -5.38
CA PRO A 229 -1.70 -23.79 -4.77
C PRO A 229 -0.73 -22.69 -5.23
N ILE A 230 -1.25 -21.47 -5.39
CA ILE A 230 -0.45 -20.26 -5.59
C ILE A 230 0.00 -19.76 -4.21
N GLY A 231 1.29 -19.48 -4.07
CA GLY A 231 1.85 -18.97 -2.82
C GLY A 231 2.95 -17.96 -3.07
N LEU A 232 3.39 -17.30 -2.01
CA LEU A 232 4.55 -16.43 -2.11
C LEU A 232 5.83 -17.24 -2.28
N ARG A 233 6.65 -16.86 -3.26
CA ARG A 233 7.95 -17.46 -3.56
C ARG A 233 9.02 -16.39 -3.70
N VAL A 234 10.22 -16.71 -3.20
CA VAL A 234 11.41 -15.87 -3.38
C VAL A 234 12.31 -16.60 -4.37
N LEU A 235 12.22 -16.22 -5.65
CA LEU A 235 13.01 -16.87 -6.71
C LEU A 235 14.45 -16.36 -6.74
N ASN A 236 14.69 -15.12 -6.29
CA ASN A 236 16.02 -14.53 -6.11
C ASN A 236 16.21 -13.98 -4.69
N PRO A 237 16.61 -14.82 -3.72
CA PRO A 237 16.83 -14.38 -2.33
C PRO A 237 17.88 -13.28 -2.18
N ALA A 238 18.92 -13.29 -3.01
CA ALA A 238 19.96 -12.27 -2.98
C ALA A 238 19.45 -10.91 -3.49
N GLY A 239 18.61 -10.91 -4.53
CA GLY A 239 17.92 -9.72 -5.03
C GLY A 239 16.94 -9.16 -4.00
N MET A 240 16.11 -10.02 -3.42
CA MET A 240 15.20 -9.66 -2.32
C MET A 240 15.93 -9.00 -1.14
N ALA A 241 17.00 -9.60 -0.66
CA ALA A 241 17.78 -9.03 0.45
C ALA A 241 18.40 -7.67 0.09
N ARG A 242 18.90 -7.53 -1.14
CA ARG A 242 19.42 -6.25 -1.65
C ARG A 242 18.32 -5.20 -1.71
N HIS A 243 17.16 -5.54 -2.25
CA HIS A 243 16.00 -4.65 -2.35
C HIS A 243 15.56 -4.16 -0.97
N LEU A 244 15.42 -5.06 0.01
CA LEU A 244 15.03 -4.69 1.38
C LEU A 244 15.95 -3.62 2.01
N LEU A 245 17.25 -3.68 1.73
CA LEU A 245 18.22 -2.72 2.26
C LEU A 245 18.25 -1.41 1.46
N GLN A 246 18.11 -1.48 0.13
CA GLN A 246 18.15 -0.30 -0.76
C GLN A 246 16.82 0.46 -0.82
N ASN A 247 15.71 -0.18 -0.47
CA ASN A 247 14.38 0.41 -0.60
C ASN A 247 14.28 1.75 0.14
N ALA A 248 14.90 1.88 1.32
CA ALA A 248 14.94 3.15 2.04
C ALA A 248 15.61 4.28 1.23
N ASP A 249 16.76 4.01 0.59
CA ASP A 249 17.46 4.97 -0.26
C ASP A 249 16.60 5.36 -1.47
N LEU A 250 16.00 4.38 -2.15
CA LEU A 250 15.14 4.59 -3.32
C LEU A 250 13.91 5.47 -3.01
N LEU A 251 13.28 5.22 -1.85
CA LEU A 251 12.13 6.00 -1.39
C LEU A 251 12.54 7.43 -1.00
N ILE A 252 13.69 7.60 -0.33
CA ILE A 252 14.22 8.92 0.02
C ILE A 252 14.54 9.72 -1.25
N GLU A 253 15.21 9.11 -2.23
CA GLU A 253 15.52 9.77 -3.52
C GLU A 253 14.24 10.23 -4.23
N ALA A 254 13.25 9.34 -4.37
CA ALA A 254 11.98 9.66 -5.02
C ALA A 254 11.21 10.76 -4.28
N CYS A 255 11.20 10.73 -2.94
CA CYS A 255 10.60 11.76 -2.11
C CYS A 255 11.31 13.12 -2.27
N ALA A 256 12.64 13.15 -2.20
CA ALA A 256 13.42 14.38 -2.37
C ALA A 256 13.17 15.02 -3.74
N GLU A 257 13.24 14.23 -4.82
CA GLU A 257 12.93 14.72 -6.17
C GLU A 257 11.47 15.19 -6.28
N THR A 258 10.53 14.55 -5.58
CA THR A 258 9.13 14.97 -5.55
C THR A 258 8.95 16.31 -4.83
N LEU A 259 9.64 16.53 -3.71
CA LEU A 259 9.65 17.80 -2.98
C LEU A 259 10.24 18.92 -3.83
N ASP A 260 11.36 18.66 -4.52
CA ASP A 260 11.99 19.61 -5.45
C ASP A 260 11.03 20.01 -6.57
N ARG A 261 10.35 19.03 -7.19
CA ARG A 261 9.34 19.28 -8.24
C ARG A 261 8.10 20.02 -7.72
N ALA A 262 7.74 19.81 -6.45
CA ALA A 262 6.65 20.51 -5.78
C ALA A 262 7.05 21.91 -5.30
N VAL A 263 8.36 22.21 -5.28
CA VAL A 263 8.96 23.41 -4.69
C VAL A 263 8.59 23.53 -3.21
N TRP A 264 8.66 22.42 -2.48
CA TRP A 264 8.39 22.35 -1.04
C TRP A 264 9.66 22.06 -0.26
N SER A 265 9.89 22.78 0.84
CA SER A 265 10.90 22.37 1.81
C SER A 265 10.39 21.19 2.65
N PRO A 266 11.28 20.34 3.21
CA PRO A 266 10.89 19.29 4.15
C PRO A 266 10.06 19.81 5.34
N THR A 267 10.34 21.03 5.80
CA THR A 267 9.61 21.67 6.93
C THR A 267 8.20 22.13 6.58
N GLU A 268 7.83 22.18 5.29
CA GLU A 268 6.49 22.51 4.84
C GLU A 268 5.59 21.27 4.73
N VAL A 269 6.14 20.05 4.85
CA VAL A 269 5.35 18.82 4.84
C VAL A 269 4.66 18.67 6.19
N GLU A 270 3.32 18.67 6.18
CA GLU A 270 2.49 18.58 7.38
C GLU A 270 2.11 17.12 7.70
N LEU A 271 1.99 16.28 6.67
CA LEU A 271 1.64 14.87 6.79
C LEU A 271 2.59 14.03 5.92
N PHE A 272 3.21 13.02 6.51
CA PHE A 272 3.97 12.01 5.78
C PHE A 272 3.33 10.64 5.95
N VAL A 273 3.03 9.99 4.82
CA VAL A 273 2.43 8.66 4.77
C VAL A 273 3.28 7.77 3.89
N SER A 274 3.61 6.59 4.38
CA SER A 274 4.40 5.60 3.63
C SER A 274 3.70 4.25 3.58
N HIS A 275 4.05 3.44 2.58
CA HIS A 275 3.86 1.98 2.67
C HIS A 275 4.66 1.45 3.87
N GLN A 276 4.03 0.61 4.70
CA GLN A 276 4.62 0.07 5.92
C GLN A 276 4.76 -1.45 5.81
N PRO A 277 5.79 -1.95 5.08
CA PRO A 277 6.11 -3.38 5.06
C PRO A 277 6.60 -3.89 6.42
N THR A 278 7.18 -2.97 7.20
CA THR A 278 7.68 -3.16 8.55
C THR A 278 7.36 -1.92 9.38
N GLY A 279 7.29 -2.05 10.71
CA GLY A 279 6.99 -0.91 11.60
C GLY A 279 8.04 0.20 11.60
N TRP A 280 9.25 -0.06 11.07
CA TRP A 280 10.37 0.88 11.11
C TRP A 280 10.63 1.61 9.78
N MET A 281 10.13 1.13 8.64
CA MET A 281 10.47 1.69 7.33
C MET A 281 10.05 3.16 7.20
N GLN A 282 8.87 3.50 7.71
CA GLN A 282 8.35 4.87 7.68
C GLN A 282 9.31 5.84 8.36
N GLU A 283 9.79 5.49 9.55
CA GLU A 283 10.63 6.37 10.35
C GLU A 283 12.00 6.57 9.71
N VAL A 284 12.58 5.51 9.14
CA VAL A 284 13.86 5.60 8.41
C VAL A 284 13.79 6.56 7.23
N VAL A 285 12.68 6.52 6.47
CA VAL A 285 12.46 7.44 5.35
C VAL A 285 12.16 8.85 5.85
N ARG A 286 11.35 9.00 6.91
CA ARG A 286 11.04 10.29 7.54
C ARG A 286 12.30 11.03 8.01
N GLU A 287 13.15 10.34 8.77
CA GLU A 287 14.44 10.87 9.25
C GLU A 287 15.39 11.16 8.10
N GLY A 288 15.43 10.28 7.08
CA GLY A 288 16.28 10.46 5.90
C GLY A 288 15.95 11.70 5.08
N LEU A 289 14.70 12.17 5.14
CA LEU A 289 14.21 13.38 4.48
C LEU A 289 14.21 14.62 5.38
N GLY A 290 14.50 14.47 6.68
CA GLY A 290 14.41 15.57 7.65
C GLY A 290 12.99 16.06 7.90
N LEU A 291 12.00 15.17 7.88
CA LEU A 291 10.58 15.48 8.07
C LEU A 291 10.18 15.47 9.57
N ASP A 292 10.90 16.22 10.40
CA ASP A 292 10.73 16.22 11.86
C ASP A 292 9.44 16.86 12.36
N ALA A 293 8.88 17.78 11.57
CA ALA A 293 7.60 18.43 11.88
C ALA A 293 6.39 17.71 11.29
N ALA A 294 6.59 16.74 10.39
CA ALA A 294 5.51 16.07 9.69
C ALA A 294 4.81 15.07 10.62
N VAL A 295 3.48 15.12 10.65
CA VAL A 295 2.68 14.09 11.31
C VAL A 295 2.84 12.78 10.52
N THR A 296 2.98 11.66 11.22
CA THR A 296 2.93 10.33 10.63
C THR A 296 1.86 9.48 11.30
N ILE A 297 1.30 8.53 10.56
CA ILE A 297 0.34 7.56 11.09
C ILE A 297 1.00 6.20 11.09
N ASP A 298 1.10 5.57 12.26
CA ASP A 298 1.49 4.17 12.37
C ASP A 298 0.26 3.28 12.14
N THR A 299 0.26 2.56 11.02
CA THR A 299 -0.77 1.55 10.72
C THR A 299 -0.29 0.15 11.05
N PHE A 300 1.03 -0.07 11.06
CA PHE A 300 1.66 -1.37 11.18
C PHE A 300 1.44 -1.99 12.57
N THR A 301 1.59 -1.22 13.64
CA THR A 301 1.43 -1.74 15.00
C THR A 301 0.07 -2.44 15.20
N ASP A 302 -0.97 -1.91 14.55
CA ASP A 302 -2.35 -2.32 14.76
C ASP A 302 -2.94 -3.13 13.59
N HIS A 303 -2.27 -3.17 12.44
CA HIS A 303 -2.79 -3.86 11.24
C HIS A 303 -1.75 -4.71 10.49
N GLY A 304 -0.48 -4.66 10.90
CA GLY A 304 0.63 -5.13 10.08
C GLY A 304 0.72 -4.41 8.73
N SER A 305 1.42 -5.02 7.78
CA SER A 305 1.50 -4.59 6.39
C SER A 305 0.26 -5.02 5.63
N LEU A 306 -0.57 -4.05 5.24
CA LEU A 306 -1.72 -4.24 4.36
C LEU A 306 -1.38 -3.89 2.89
N GLY A 307 -0.09 -3.83 2.56
CA GLY A 307 0.39 -3.60 1.20
C GLY A 307 -0.10 -2.28 0.64
N ALA A 308 -0.74 -2.32 -0.53
CA ALA A 308 -1.30 -1.14 -1.19
C ALA A 308 -2.34 -0.39 -0.33
N CYS A 309 -2.97 -1.07 0.65
CA CYS A 309 -3.94 -0.44 1.55
C CYS A 309 -3.32 0.52 2.57
N ASN A 310 -2.01 0.39 2.90
CA ASN A 310 -1.40 1.17 3.98
C ASN A 310 -1.53 2.69 3.75
N LEU A 311 -1.29 3.17 2.52
CA LEU A 311 -1.37 4.59 2.21
C LEU A 311 -2.79 5.17 2.40
N PRO A 312 -3.83 4.65 1.73
CA PRO A 312 -5.18 5.18 1.93
C PRO A 312 -5.74 4.89 3.33
N LEU A 313 -5.33 3.82 4.01
CA LEU A 313 -5.66 3.59 5.42
C LEU A 313 -5.10 4.70 6.31
N ALA A 314 -3.82 5.03 6.17
CA ALA A 314 -3.16 6.08 6.94
C ALA A 314 -3.79 7.45 6.68
N LEU A 315 -4.11 7.78 5.43
CA LEU A 315 -4.86 8.99 5.09
C LEU A 315 -6.24 9.04 5.75
N ALA A 316 -6.99 7.95 5.69
CA ALA A 316 -8.32 7.85 6.31
C ALA A 316 -8.25 8.01 7.83
N LEU A 317 -7.23 7.41 8.48
CA LEU A 317 -7.00 7.55 9.91
C LEU A 317 -6.58 8.97 10.29
N ALA A 318 -5.67 9.59 9.53
CA ALA A 318 -5.24 10.96 9.77
C ALA A 318 -6.41 11.95 9.69
N ARG A 319 -7.29 11.78 8.68
CA ARG A 319 -8.52 12.58 8.54
C ARG A 319 -9.46 12.35 9.72
N ARG A 320 -9.75 11.08 10.07
CA ARG A 320 -10.67 10.75 11.18
C ARG A 320 -10.18 11.26 12.53
N SER A 321 -8.87 11.21 12.79
CA SER A 321 -8.30 11.71 14.04
C SER A 321 -8.10 13.23 14.07
N GLY A 322 -8.41 13.95 12.97
CA GLY A 322 -8.16 15.39 12.85
C GLY A 322 -6.68 15.78 12.74
N GLN A 323 -5.81 14.82 12.48
CA GLN A 323 -4.37 15.02 12.34
C GLN A 323 -3.99 15.53 10.94
N ALA A 324 -4.82 15.23 9.94
CA ALA A 324 -4.74 15.81 8.61
C ALA A 324 -5.92 16.77 8.39
N LYS A 325 -5.63 17.98 7.94
CA LYS A 325 -6.62 19.01 7.63
C LYS A 325 -6.78 19.14 6.12
N ASP A 326 -7.96 19.58 5.68
CA ASP A 326 -8.16 20.02 4.30
C ASP A 326 -7.13 21.12 3.95
N GLY A 327 -6.52 21.01 2.77
CA GLY A 327 -5.45 21.88 2.29
C GLY A 327 -4.04 21.52 2.79
N ALA A 328 -3.88 20.56 3.70
CA ALA A 328 -2.58 20.20 4.24
C ALA A 328 -1.64 19.63 3.15
N ARG A 329 -0.35 19.93 3.29
CA ARG A 329 0.70 19.40 2.42
C ARG A 329 1.09 17.99 2.87
N ALA A 330 0.65 16.99 2.13
CA ALA A 330 0.95 15.60 2.36
C ALA A 330 2.04 15.10 1.41
N LEU A 331 2.98 14.31 1.91
CA LEU A 331 3.92 13.53 1.11
C LEU A 331 3.59 12.04 1.27
N LEU A 332 3.28 11.39 0.16
CA LEU A 332 2.96 9.97 0.10
C LEU A 332 4.13 9.22 -0.56
N THR A 333 4.52 8.06 -0.05
CA THR A 333 5.57 7.24 -0.68
C THR A 333 5.29 5.75 -0.57
N ALA A 334 5.65 4.99 -1.61
CA ALA A 334 5.46 3.54 -1.64
C ALA A 334 6.50 2.87 -2.53
N GLY A 335 6.88 1.64 -2.15
CA GLY A 335 7.72 0.73 -2.93
C GLY A 335 7.07 -0.64 -3.04
N GLY A 336 7.07 -1.20 -4.25
CA GLY A 336 6.46 -2.47 -4.61
C GLY A 336 7.49 -3.55 -4.98
N ALA A 337 7.03 -4.80 -4.98
CA ALA A 337 7.84 -6.01 -5.13
C ALA A 337 8.49 -6.19 -6.53
N ALA A 338 7.92 -5.59 -7.57
CA ALA A 338 8.48 -5.56 -8.93
C ALA A 338 9.36 -4.32 -9.19
N ASN A 339 10.00 -3.81 -8.14
CA ASN A 339 10.74 -2.54 -8.08
C ASN A 339 10.02 -1.36 -8.76
N THR A 340 8.71 -1.20 -8.56
CA THR A 340 8.06 0.09 -8.79
C THR A 340 8.03 0.86 -7.48
N TRP A 341 8.60 2.06 -7.45
CA TRP A 341 8.56 2.94 -6.29
C TRP A 341 8.30 4.37 -6.71
N GLY A 342 7.90 5.20 -5.77
CA GLY A 342 7.65 6.59 -6.05
C GLY A 342 7.10 7.37 -4.87
N ALA A 343 6.90 8.66 -5.12
CA ALA A 343 6.29 9.57 -4.17
C ALA A 343 5.34 10.55 -4.87
N ILE A 344 4.38 11.06 -4.09
CA ILE A 344 3.41 12.07 -4.50
C ILE A 344 3.40 13.17 -3.45
N ALA A 345 3.64 14.40 -3.87
CA ALA A 345 3.31 15.60 -3.12
C ALA A 345 1.86 15.95 -3.42
N LEU A 346 1.03 15.96 -2.38
CA LEU A 346 -0.41 16.05 -2.45
C LEU A 346 -0.89 17.20 -1.56
N ARG A 347 -1.81 18.02 -2.09
CA ARG A 347 -2.61 18.93 -1.27
C ARG A 347 -3.95 18.27 -0.99
N LEU A 348 -4.25 18.00 0.28
CA LEU A 348 -5.49 17.34 0.72
C LEU A 348 -6.74 18.19 0.49
#